data_AF-Q63013-F1
#
_entry.id   AF-Q63013-F1
#
_cell.length_a   1.000
_cell.length_b   1.000
_cell.length_c   1.000
_cell.angle_alpha   90.00
_cell.angle_beta   90.00
_cell.angle_gamma   90.00
#
_symmetry.space_group_name_H-M   'P 1'
#
loop_
_entity.id
_entity.type
_entity.pdbx_description
1 polymer ?
#
loop_
_entity_poly.entity_id
_entity_poly.type
_entity_poly.pdbx_seq_one_letter_code
_entity_poly.pdbx_strand_id
1 'polypeptide(L)' 'MVRVLPAALPPVPQPVCTYRERFASVRLPGCPPGVDPIVSFPVALSCRCGPCRLSSSDCGGPRTQPMTCDLPHLPGLLLF' A
#
# COMPACT_ATOMS: atom_id res chain seq x y z
N MET A 1 10.81 30.56 -0.77
CA MET A 1 12.23 30.71 -1.15
C MET A 1 12.87 29.34 -1.16
N VAL A 2 13.42 28.89 -2.29
CA VAL A 2 14.12 27.60 -2.39
C VAL A 2 15.57 27.84 -1.95
N ARG A 3 16.03 27.14 -0.91
CA ARG A 3 17.45 27.16 -0.52
C ARG A 3 18.19 26.19 -1.42
N VAL A 4 18.81 26.71 -2.48
CA VAL A 4 19.68 25.92 -3.35
C VAL A 4 21.08 25.94 -2.75
N LEU A 5 21.41 24.93 -1.96
CA LEU A 5 22.78 24.69 -1.51
C LEU A 5 23.44 23.76 -2.54
N PRO A 6 24.52 24.16 -3.23
CA PRO A 6 25.15 23.38 -4.30
C PRO A 6 25.97 22.17 -3.80
N ALA A 7 25.65 21.66 -2.62
CA ALA A 7 26.33 20.52 -2.02
C ALA A 7 25.73 19.21 -2.54
N ALA A 8 26.57 18.21 -2.82
CA ALA A 8 26.19 16.84 -3.13
C ALA A 8 25.65 16.10 -1.88
N LEU A 9 24.58 16.63 -1.29
CA LEU A 9 23.87 15.99 -0.21
C LEU A 9 22.96 14.91 -0.79
N PRO A 10 22.76 13.78 -0.07
CA PRO A 10 21.77 12.80 -0.47
C PRO A 10 20.39 13.48 -0.59
N PRO A 11 19.58 13.09 -1.59
CA PRO A 11 18.27 13.68 -1.80
C PRO A 11 17.43 13.57 -0.52
N VAL A 12 16.94 14.71 -0.06
CA VAL A 12 16.06 14.77 1.11
C VAL A 12 14.71 14.16 0.73
N PRO A 13 14.05 13.38 1.61
CA PRO A 13 12.72 12.85 1.35
C PRO A 13 11.75 13.97 0.97
N GLN A 14 11.22 13.91 -0.25
CA GLN A 14 10.25 14.89 -0.71
C GLN A 14 8.91 14.66 0.01
N PRO A 15 8.25 15.72 0.51
CA PRO A 15 6.93 15.58 1.09
C PRO A 15 5.92 15.24 0.00
N VAL A 16 5.11 14.21 0.25
CA VAL A 16 3.98 13.80 -0.59
C VAL A 16 2.67 13.95 0.18
N CYS A 17 1.55 14.00 -0.54
CA CYS A 17 0.24 13.85 0.09
C CYS A 17 0.06 12.38 0.51
N THR A 18 -0.04 12.14 1.81
CA THR A 18 -0.23 10.81 2.39
C THR A 18 -1.37 10.85 3.40
N TYR A 19 -2.03 9.72 3.62
CA TYR A 19 -3.15 9.64 4.53
C TYR A 19 -2.70 9.37 5.97
N ARG A 20 -3.42 9.92 6.95
CA ARG A 20 -3.39 9.45 8.33
C ARG A 20 -4.34 8.26 8.42
N GLU A 21 -3.78 7.12 8.81
CA GLU A 21 -4.47 5.85 8.76
C GLU A 21 -4.94 5.35 10.12
N ARG A 22 -6.02 4.58 10.10
CA ARG A 22 -6.35 3.60 11.13
C ARG A 22 -6.51 2.25 10.46
N PHE A 23 -6.14 1.18 11.15
CA PHE A 23 -6.32 -0.16 10.62
C PHE A 23 -7.74 -0.66 10.90
N ALA A 24 -8.36 -1.18 9.86
CA ALA A 24 -9.57 -2.00 9.94
C ALA A 24 -9.23 -3.41 9.48
N SER A 25 -10.02 -4.39 9.92
CA SER A 25 -9.84 -5.79 9.57
C SER A 25 -11.11 -6.37 8.98
N VAL A 26 -10.95 -7.21 7.96
CA VAL A 26 -12.04 -7.99 7.36
C VAL A 26 -11.69 -9.47 7.42
N ARG A 27 -12.72 -10.31 7.55
CA ARG A 27 -12.58 -11.76 7.44
C ARG A 27 -12.89 -12.19 6.02
N LEU A 28 -11.92 -12.80 5.35
CA LEU A 28 -12.11 -13.32 4.01
C LEU A 28 -13.02 -14.57 4.03
N PRO A 29 -14.01 -14.66 3.12
CA PRO A 29 -14.80 -15.88 2.96
C PRO A 29 -13.98 -16.96 2.22
N GLY A 30 -14.29 -18.23 2.47
CA GLY A 30 -13.75 -19.36 1.70
C GLY A 30 -12.33 -19.82 2.07
N CYS A 31 -11.71 -19.26 3.12
CA CYS A 31 -10.42 -19.75 3.60
C CYS A 31 -10.51 -21.17 4.19
N PRO A 32 -9.50 -22.04 3.98
CA PRO A 32 -9.47 -23.40 4.52
C PRO A 32 -9.36 -23.42 6.05
N PRO A 33 -9.68 -24.54 6.71
CA PRO A 33 -9.45 -24.67 8.16
C PRO A 33 -7.96 -24.59 8.49
N GLY A 34 -7.63 -23.94 9.62
CA GLY A 34 -6.25 -23.83 10.10
C GLY A 34 -5.43 -22.64 9.57
N VAL A 35 -6.02 -21.78 8.73
CA VAL A 35 -5.40 -20.49 8.35
C VAL A 35 -6.08 -19.33 9.06
N ASP A 36 -5.37 -18.19 9.17
CA ASP A 36 -5.96 -16.94 9.63
C ASP A 36 -6.66 -16.22 8.45
N PRO A 37 -8.02 -16.13 8.45
CA PRO A 37 -8.75 -15.46 7.39
C PRO A 37 -8.80 -13.93 7.55
N ILE A 38 -8.17 -13.36 8.58
CA ILE A 38 -8.26 -11.93 8.89
C ILE A 38 -7.21 -11.15 8.11
N VAL A 39 -7.67 -10.18 7.31
CA VAL A 39 -6.81 -9.22 6.62
C VAL A 39 -7.01 -7.84 7.21
N SER A 40 -5.92 -7.20 7.63
CA SER A 40 -5.91 -5.81 8.10
C SER A 40 -5.44 -4.88 7.00
N PHE A 41 -6.16 -3.77 6.82
CA PHE A 41 -5.85 -2.77 5.81
C PHE A 41 -5.97 -1.35 6.38
N PRO A 42 -5.18 -0.39 5.87
CA PRO A 42 -5.28 0.99 6.30
C PRO A 42 -6.53 1.67 5.73
N VAL A 43 -7.20 2.46 6.59
CA VAL A 43 -8.32 3.33 6.22
C VAL A 43 -7.88 4.77 6.36
N ALA A 44 -8.01 5.54 5.28
CA ALA A 44 -7.69 6.95 5.27
C ALA A 44 -8.72 7.76 6.06
N LEU A 45 -8.30 8.37 7.18
CA LEU A 45 -9.15 9.24 8.00
C LEU A 45 -8.99 10.72 7.63
N SER A 46 -7.79 11.12 7.21
CA SER A 46 -7.48 12.46 6.74
C SER A 46 -6.22 12.43 5.87
N CYS A 47 -5.94 13.53 5.17
CA CYS A 47 -4.69 13.68 4.39
C CYS A 47 -3.72 14.63 5.09
N ARG A 48 -2.42 14.48 4.82
CA ARG A 48 -1.36 15.40 5.25
C ARG A 48 -0.20 15.38 4.27
N CYS A 49 0.58 16.46 4.22
CA CYS A 49 1.85 16.49 3.50
C CYS A 49 2.99 16.05 4.43
N GLY A 50 3.78 15.08 4.00
CA GLY A 50 4.92 14.57 4.78
C GLY A 50 5.67 13.48 4.02
N PRO A 51 6.68 12.84 4.64
CA PRO A 51 7.36 11.72 4.02
C PRO A 51 6.36 10.59 3.72
N CYS A 52 6.54 9.93 2.59
CA CYS A 52 5.74 8.78 2.21
C CYS A 52 5.93 7.64 3.22
N ARG A 53 4.82 7.01 3.65
CA ARG A 53 4.85 5.91 4.61
C ARG A 53 4.99 4.56 3.90
N LEU A 54 6.20 4.02 3.90
CA LEU A 54 6.48 2.68 3.35
C LEU A 54 5.80 1.54 4.14
N SER A 55 5.32 1.80 5.36
CA SER A 55 4.61 0.81 6.17
C SER A 55 3.24 0.42 5.61
N SER A 56 2.63 1.30 4.83
CA SER A 56 1.25 1.13 4.34
C SER A 56 1.05 1.51 2.89
N SER A 57 2.02 2.19 2.28
CA SER A 57 1.91 2.74 0.92
C SER A 57 3.19 2.51 0.13
N ASP A 58 3.04 2.12 -1.12
CA ASP A 58 4.13 2.07 -2.10
C ASP A 58 4.48 3.49 -2.56
N CYS A 59 5.71 3.93 -2.30
CA CYS A 59 6.19 5.27 -2.63
C CYS A 59 6.70 5.41 -4.09
N GLY A 60 6.08 4.68 -5.01
CA GLY A 60 6.43 4.69 -6.44
C GLY A 60 5.67 5.75 -7.25
N GLY A 61 5.95 5.80 -8.54
CA GLY A 61 5.11 6.55 -9.49
C GLY A 61 3.71 5.93 -9.63
N PRO A 62 2.78 6.62 -10.31
CA PRO A 62 1.44 6.10 -10.55
C PRO A 62 1.51 4.74 -11.25
N ARG A 63 0.86 3.73 -10.68
CA ARG A 63 0.71 2.41 -11.29
C ARG A 63 -0.66 2.30 -11.96
N THR A 64 -0.69 1.74 -13.15
CA THR A 64 -1.92 1.26 -13.80
C THR A 64 -2.31 -0.06 -13.17
N GLN A 65 -2.84 -0.03 -11.95
CA GLN A 65 -3.37 -1.24 -11.31
C GLN A 65 -4.84 -1.40 -11.69
N PRO A 66 -5.27 -2.57 -12.19
CA PRO A 66 -6.69 -2.84 -12.38
C PRO A 66 -7.44 -2.69 -11.05
N MET A 67 -8.64 -2.11 -11.12
CA MET A 67 -9.54 -1.95 -9.97
C MET A 67 -10.21 -3.28 -9.57
N THR A 68 -9.98 -4.34 -10.35
CA THR A 68 -10.51 -5.69 -10.13
C THR A 68 -9.47 -6.56 -9.43
N CYS A 69 -9.92 -7.34 -8.46
CA CYS A 69 -9.16 -8.44 -7.91
C CYS A 69 -9.57 -9.70 -8.68
N ASP A 70 -8.85 -9.99 -9.75
CA ASP A 70 -9.07 -11.22 -10.50
C ASP A 70 -8.32 -12.35 -9.79
N LEU A 71 -8.97 -13.52 -9.67
CA LEU A 71 -8.25 -14.73 -9.29
C LEU A 71 -7.12 -14.89 -10.31
N PRO A 72 -5.84 -14.91 -9.92
CA PRO A 72 -4.79 -15.19 -10.88
C PRO A 72 -5.16 -16.51 -11.55
N HIS A 73 -5.15 -16.53 -12.88
CA HIS A 73 -5.30 -17.77 -13.62
C HIS A 73 -4.13 -18.64 -13.19
N LEU A 74 -4.38 -19.55 -12.24
CA LEU A 74 -3.48 -20.62 -11.85
C LEU A 74 -3.85 -21.78 -12.77
N PRO A 75 -3.18 -21.97 -13.93
CA PRO A 75 -3.31 -23.21 -14.68
C PRO A 75 -2.69 -24.32 -13.81
N GLY A 76 -3.47 -24.92 -12.91
CA GLY A 76 -2.93 -25.99 -12.07
C GLY A 76 -3.74 -26.50 -10.88
N LEU A 77 -4.81 -25.84 -10.43
CA LEU A 77 -5.63 -26.34 -9.31
C LEU A 77 -6.92 -27.05 -9.76
N LEU A 78 -6.83 -27.81 -10.85
CA LEU A 78 -7.85 -28.77 -11.31
C LEU A 78 -7.43 -30.23 -11.09
N LEU A 79 -6.66 -30.53 -10.03
CA LEU A 79 -6.44 -31.91 -9.59
C LEU A 79 -6.26 -31.95 -8.07
N PHE A 80 -7.37 -32.10 -7.35
CA PHE A 80 -7.65 -33.18 -6.38
C PHE A 80 -9.13 -33.17 -6.04
#